data_AF-A0A944GPQ0-F1
#
_entry.id   AF-A0A944GPQ0-F1
#
_cell.length_a   1.000
_cell.length_b   1.000
_cell.length_c   1.000
_cell.angle_alpha   90.00
_cell.angle_beta   90.00
_cell.angle_gamma   90.00
#
_symmetry.space_group_name_H-M   'P 1'
#
loop_
_entity.id
_entity.type
_entity.pdbx_description
1 polymer ?
#
loop_
_entity_poly.entity_id
_entity_poly.type
_entity_poly.pdbx_seq_one_letter_code
_entity_poly.pdbx_strand_id
1 'polypeptide(L)'
;QYGSAPTDTTNPASQLPLLTMKLGAWRNSQVRDAIPDDLRNYMDGLGRSDLGSSLKVMRDQVGQRGWDAAVGAMETALLLTGRIDEASVAIAAARAEGGSISYDEPVDLSVYDAMLERMA
;
A
#
# COMPACT_ATOMS: atom_id res chain seq x y z
N GLN A 1 35.76 1.50 -5.98
CA GLN A 1 35.08 2.74 -6.36
C GLN A 1 33.76 2.77 -5.61
N TYR A 2 33.61 3.66 -4.63
CA TYR A 2 32.35 3.82 -3.88
C TYR A 2 31.55 4.92 -4.57
N GLY A 3 30.35 4.57 -5.06
CA GLY A 3 29.47 5.47 -5.79
C GLY A 3 28.85 6.51 -4.87
N SER A 4 28.85 7.76 -5.34
CA SER A 4 28.10 8.88 -4.78
C SER A 4 26.61 8.57 -4.69
N ALA A 5 26.10 8.39 -3.48
CA ALA A 5 24.72 8.68 -3.15
C ALA A 5 24.71 9.88 -2.20
N PRO A 6 23.95 10.95 -2.48
CA PRO A 6 23.83 12.08 -1.57
C PRO A 6 23.36 11.60 -0.20
N THR A 7 24.08 12.01 0.84
CA THR A 7 23.64 11.88 2.23
C THR A 7 22.46 12.81 2.45
N ASP A 8 21.23 12.32 2.30
CA ASP A 8 20.07 12.96 2.90
C ASP A 8 19.67 12.20 4.17
N THR A 9 19.91 12.87 5.29
CA THR A 9 19.90 12.32 6.65
C THR A 9 18.55 12.66 7.26
N THR A 10 17.52 11.84 7.02
CA THR A 10 16.49 11.42 7.99
C THR A 10 15.61 10.37 7.29
N ASN A 11 15.62 9.13 7.78
CA ASN A 11 14.67 8.13 7.32
C ASN A 11 13.24 8.60 7.66
N PRO A 12 12.35 8.86 6.70
CA PRO A 12 10.99 9.37 6.97
C PRO A 12 10.22 8.44 7.92
N ALA A 13 10.48 7.13 7.85
CA ALA A 13 9.90 6.13 8.76
C ALA A 13 10.11 6.44 10.25
N SER A 14 11.18 7.16 10.60
CA SER A 14 11.50 7.52 11.99
C SER A 14 10.40 8.37 12.65
N GLN A 15 9.59 9.08 11.86
CA GLN A 15 8.48 9.88 12.36
C GLN A 15 7.19 9.08 12.59
N LEU A 16 7.07 7.86 12.03
CA LEU A 16 5.83 7.07 12.10
C LEU A 16 5.37 6.77 13.52
N PRO A 17 6.22 6.33 14.47
CA PRO A 17 5.79 6.12 15.85
C PRO A 17 5.19 7.37 16.48
N LEU A 18 5.82 8.53 16.26
CA LEU A 18 5.32 9.81 16.77
C LEU A 18 4.01 10.24 16.08
N LEU A 19 3.92 10.07 14.76
CA LEU A 19 2.73 10.43 13.97
C LEU A 19 1.51 9.62 14.40
N THR A 20 1.68 8.33 14.75
CA THR A 20 0.57 7.52 15.29
C THR A 20 -0.03 8.08 16.59
N MET A 21 0.74 8.88 17.34
CA MET A 21 0.28 9.57 18.57
C MET A 21 -0.17 11.01 18.30
N LYS A 22 0.49 11.70 17.37
CA LYS A 22 0.26 13.12 17.03
C LYS A 22 -0.15 13.29 15.57
N LEU A 23 -1.36 12.87 15.25
CA LEU A 23 -1.93 12.93 13.90
C LEU A 23 -1.95 14.34 13.29
N GLY A 24 -2.07 15.38 14.13
CA GLY A 24 -2.03 16.77 13.66
C GLY A 24 -0.70 17.20 13.04
N ALA A 25 0.37 16.43 13.26
CA ALA A 25 1.67 16.69 12.62
C ALA A 25 1.77 16.13 11.19
N TRP A 26 0.77 15.36 10.72
CA TRP A 26 0.75 14.75 9.39
C TRP A 26 1.08 15.74 8.26
N ARG A 27 0.40 16.89 8.24
CA ARG A 27 0.55 17.90 7.18
C ARG A 27 1.96 18.47 7.03
N ASN A 28 2.77 18.40 8.09
CA ASN A 28 4.14 18.92 8.14
C ASN A 28 5.17 17.80 8.32
N SER A 29 4.79 16.56 8.01
CA SER A 29 5.64 15.40 8.23
C SER A 29 6.46 15.06 6.99
N GLN A 30 7.69 14.60 7.21
CA GLN A 30 8.53 14.07 6.12
C GLN A 30 7.95 12.79 5.54
N VAL A 31 7.17 12.03 6.34
CA VAL A 31 6.42 10.86 5.85
C VAL A 31 5.47 11.27 4.73
N ARG A 32 4.70 12.35 4.92
CA ARG A 32 3.79 12.86 3.90
C ARG A 32 4.53 13.28 2.63
N ASP A 33 5.69 13.93 2.77
CA ASP A 33 6.47 14.41 1.63
C ASP A 33 7.18 13.27 0.88
N ALA A 34 7.53 12.19 1.58
CA ALA A 34 8.26 11.05 1.03
C ALA A 34 7.38 9.97 0.38
N ILE A 35 6.05 10.04 0.52
CA ILE A 35 5.13 9.09 -0.13
C ILE A 35 4.62 9.62 -1.48
N PRO A 36 4.20 8.73 -2.40
CA PRO A 36 3.64 9.11 -3.70
C PRO A 36 2.36 9.93 -3.61
N ASP A 37 2.11 10.75 -4.64
CA ASP A 37 1.06 11.77 -4.66
C ASP A 37 -0.34 11.18 -4.48
N ASP A 38 -0.66 10.04 -5.11
CA ASP A 38 -1.97 9.41 -5.00
C ASP A 38 -2.25 8.93 -3.56
N LEU A 39 -1.26 8.27 -2.95
CA LEU A 39 -1.31 7.84 -1.56
C LEU A 39 -1.42 9.05 -0.62
N ARG A 40 -0.67 10.11 -0.90
CA ARG A 40 -0.70 11.36 -0.12
C ARG A 40 -2.06 12.04 -0.18
N ASN A 41 -2.61 12.20 -1.38
CA ASN A 41 -3.90 12.83 -1.61
C ASN A 41 -5.03 12.06 -0.93
N TYR A 42 -4.99 10.73 -1.02
CA TYR A 42 -5.93 9.88 -0.29
C TYR A 42 -5.83 10.12 1.22
N MET A 43 -4.63 10.03 1.80
CA MET A 43 -4.42 10.20 3.24
C MET A 43 -4.74 11.62 3.74
N ASP A 44 -4.50 12.65 2.91
CA ASP A 44 -4.85 14.04 3.21
C ASP A 44 -6.37 14.29 3.28
N GLY A 45 -7.15 13.47 2.56
CA GLY A 45 -8.62 13.51 2.56
C GLY A 45 -9.26 12.76 3.73
N LEU A 46 -8.50 11.96 4.49
CA LEU A 46 -9.03 11.13 5.56
C LEU A 46 -9.41 11.94 6.80
N GLY A 47 -10.46 11.47 7.49
CA GLY A 47 -10.76 11.89 8.85
C GLY A 47 -9.69 11.43 9.85
N ARG A 48 -9.68 12.05 11.03
CA ARG A 48 -8.67 11.76 12.08
C ARG A 48 -8.57 10.27 12.44
N SER A 49 -9.70 9.57 12.53
CA SER A 49 -9.74 8.15 12.86
C SER A 49 -9.04 7.30 11.78
N ASP A 50 -9.45 7.50 10.52
CA ASP A 50 -8.98 6.69 9.39
C ASP A 50 -7.52 6.99 9.05
N LEU A 51 -7.09 8.25 9.19
CA LEU A 51 -5.69 8.62 9.09
C LEU A 51 -4.85 7.91 10.15
N GLY A 52 -5.35 7.85 11.39
CA GLY A 52 -4.67 7.15 12.48
C GLY A 52 -4.54 5.65 12.23
N SER A 53 -5.58 5.02 11.69
CA SER A 53 -5.53 3.60 11.29
C SER A 53 -4.53 3.38 10.15
N SER A 54 -4.57 4.22 9.12
CA SER A 54 -3.66 4.12 7.97
C SER A 54 -2.19 4.28 8.36
N LEU A 55 -1.89 5.23 9.27
CA LEU A 55 -0.53 5.44 9.78
C LEU A 55 -0.02 4.28 10.65
N LYS A 56 -0.91 3.61 11.39
CA LYS A 56 -0.55 2.39 12.13
C LYS A 56 -0.20 1.25 11.17
N VAL A 57 -1.03 1.05 10.13
CA VAL A 57 -0.75 0.05 9.09
C VAL A 57 0.60 0.34 8.41
N MET A 58 0.86 1.60 8.03
CA MET A 58 2.16 1.99 7.46
C MET A 58 3.32 1.68 8.40
N ARG A 59 3.24 2.11 9.66
CA ARG A 59 4.28 1.83 10.68
C ARG A 59 4.55 0.33 10.81
N ASP A 60 3.51 -0.47 10.89
CA ASP A 60 3.64 -1.90 11.14
C ASP A 60 4.24 -2.62 9.91
N GLN A 61 3.84 -2.23 8.69
CA GLN A 61 4.46 -2.75 7.46
C GLN A 61 5.90 -2.30 7.28
N VAL A 62 6.21 -1.04 7.59
CA VAL A 62 7.59 -0.54 7.55
C VAL A 62 8.48 -1.32 8.53
N GLY A 63 7.96 -1.67 9.72
CA GLY A 63 8.67 -2.50 10.68
C GLY A 63 8.91 -3.94 10.23
N GLN A 64 8.02 -4.49 9.39
CA GLN A 64 8.13 -5.86 8.89
C GLN A 64 8.98 -5.99 7.62
N ARG A 65 8.84 -5.04 6.68
CA ARG A 65 9.31 -5.18 5.29
C ARG A 65 10.17 -4.01 4.81
N GLY A 66 10.33 -2.97 5.61
CA GLY A 66 11.03 -1.74 5.24
C GLY A 66 10.15 -0.72 4.53
N TRP A 67 10.71 0.48 4.32
CA TRP A 67 9.98 1.65 3.81
C TRP A 67 9.42 1.44 2.41
N ASP A 68 10.26 1.13 1.43
CA ASP A 68 9.85 1.05 0.02
C ASP A 68 8.80 -0.04 -0.22
N ALA A 69 8.97 -1.21 0.41
CA ALA A 69 8.02 -2.31 0.32
C ALA A 69 6.66 -1.94 0.94
N ALA A 70 6.66 -1.24 2.08
CA ALA A 70 5.43 -0.79 2.72
C ALA A 70 4.69 0.25 1.87
N VAL A 71 5.41 1.23 1.31
CA VAL A 71 4.81 2.25 0.44
C VAL A 71 4.21 1.62 -0.81
N GLY A 72 4.95 0.74 -1.49
CA GLY A 72 4.46 0.06 -2.69
C GLY A 72 3.26 -0.85 -2.42
N ALA A 73 3.24 -1.55 -1.28
CA ALA A 73 2.09 -2.34 -0.86
C ALA A 73 0.86 -1.48 -0.58
N MET A 74 1.03 -0.32 0.06
CA MET A 74 -0.07 0.60 0.35
C MET A 74 -0.63 1.26 -0.91
N GLU A 75 0.20 1.65 -1.86
CA GLU A 75 -0.25 2.12 -3.19
C GLU A 75 -1.04 1.04 -3.93
N THR A 76 -0.52 -0.19 -3.95
CA THR A 76 -1.19 -1.31 -4.62
C THR A 76 -2.54 -1.61 -3.96
N ALA A 77 -2.61 -1.60 -2.63
CA ALA A 77 -3.86 -1.78 -1.90
C ALA A 77 -4.88 -0.67 -2.22
N LEU A 78 -4.42 0.58 -2.23
CA LEU A 78 -5.25 1.74 -2.59
C LEU A 78 -5.77 1.63 -4.02
N LEU A 79 -4.90 1.28 -4.98
CA LEU A 79 -5.27 1.11 -6.38
C LEU A 79 -6.33 0.03 -6.58
N LEU A 80 -6.18 -1.11 -5.90
CA LEU A 80 -7.05 -2.27 -6.11
C LEU A 80 -8.37 -2.21 -5.33
N THR A 81 -8.39 -1.50 -4.19
CA THR A 81 -9.54 -1.54 -3.27
C THR A 81 -10.15 -0.18 -2.97
N GLY A 82 -9.48 0.92 -3.34
CA GLY A 82 -9.87 2.28 -2.99
C GLY A 82 -9.71 2.60 -1.50
N ARG A 83 -9.06 1.74 -0.71
CA ARG A 83 -8.91 1.90 0.73
C ARG A 83 -7.56 1.43 1.27
N ILE A 84 -7.23 1.89 2.47
CA ILE A 84 -6.07 1.44 3.24
C ILE A 84 -6.55 0.78 4.52
N ASP A 85 -6.39 -0.54 4.59
CA ASP A 85 -6.60 -1.34 5.78
C ASP A 85 -5.57 -2.47 5.85
N GLU A 86 -5.40 -3.06 7.03
CA GLU A 86 -4.37 -4.06 7.28
C GLU A 86 -4.46 -5.26 6.33
N ALA A 87 -5.66 -5.77 6.05
CA ALA A 87 -5.83 -6.96 5.22
C ALA A 87 -5.46 -6.68 3.77
N SER A 88 -5.97 -5.58 3.21
CA SER A 88 -5.67 -5.16 1.84
C SER A 88 -4.17 -4.92 1.63
N VAL A 89 -3.51 -4.26 2.58
CA VAL A 89 -2.08 -3.99 2.52
C VAL A 89 -1.25 -5.25 2.71
N ALA A 90 -1.63 -6.15 3.63
CA ALA A 90 -0.93 -7.42 3.83
C ALA A 90 -0.98 -8.31 2.59
N ILE A 91 -2.14 -8.38 1.90
CA ILE A 91 -2.29 -9.12 0.64
C ILE A 91 -1.43 -8.48 -0.45
N ALA A 92 -1.46 -7.15 -0.59
CA ALA A 92 -0.65 -6.45 -1.58
C ALA A 92 0.85 -6.68 -1.35
N ALA A 93 1.30 -6.62 -0.10
CA ALA A 93 2.68 -6.87 0.27
C ALA A 93 3.09 -8.33 -0.01
N ALA A 94 2.25 -9.30 0.37
CA ALA A 94 2.50 -10.72 0.10
C ALA A 94 2.55 -11.01 -1.41
N ARG A 95 1.70 -10.36 -2.21
CA ARG A 95 1.74 -10.46 -3.68
C ARG A 95 3.03 -9.89 -4.25
N ALA A 96 3.50 -8.74 -3.75
CA ALA A 96 4.74 -8.13 -4.20
C ALA A 96 5.96 -9.06 -3.96
N GLU A 97 5.95 -9.81 -2.86
CA GLU A 97 6.97 -10.81 -2.54
C GLU A 97 6.81 -12.13 -3.33
N GLY A 98 5.58 -12.60 -3.48
CA GLY A 98 5.27 -13.90 -4.10
C GLY A 98 5.18 -13.88 -5.62
N GLY A 99 5.11 -12.69 -6.24
CA GLY A 99 4.91 -12.54 -7.67
C GLY A 99 3.49 -12.87 -8.14
N SER A 100 3.27 -12.78 -9.45
CA SER A 100 2.01 -13.17 -10.10
C SER A 100 2.18 -14.49 -10.82
N ILE A 101 1.20 -15.38 -10.67
CA ILE A 101 1.10 -16.60 -11.48
C ILE A 101 0.26 -16.23 -12.71
N SER A 102 0.91 -16.17 -13.87
CA SER A 102 0.23 -16.05 -15.16
C SER A 102 0.10 -17.43 -15.79
N TYR A 103 -1.10 -17.78 -16.23
CA TYR A 103 -1.32 -18.99 -17.02
C TYR A 103 -1.35 -18.59 -18.49
N ASP A 104 -0.60 -19.31 -19.33
CA ASP A 104 -0.50 -19.00 -20.76
C ASP A 104 -1.75 -19.44 -21.54
N GLU A 105 -2.55 -20.34 -20.98
CA GLU A 105 -3.75 -20.87 -21.62
C GLU A 105 -5.01 -20.15 -21.11
N PRO A 106 -5.79 -19.49 -21.98
CA PRO A 106 -7.05 -18.87 -21.57
C PRO A 106 -8.06 -19.96 -21.18
N VAL A 107 -8.74 -19.78 -20.05
CA VAL A 107 -9.80 -20.68 -19.61
C VAL A 107 -11.02 -20.51 -20.53
N ASP A 108 -11.43 -21.58 -21.20
CA ASP A 108 -12.68 -21.59 -21.97
C ASP A 108 -13.90 -21.63 -21.04
N LEU A 109 -14.63 -20.51 -20.98
CA LEU A 109 -15.83 -20.37 -20.18
C LEU A 109 -17.12 -20.66 -20.96
N SER A 110 -17.04 -20.95 -22.27
CA SER A 110 -18.22 -21.18 -23.13
C SER A 110 -19.02 -22.43 -22.73
N VAL A 111 -18.40 -23.36 -21.99
CA VAL A 111 -19.08 -24.52 -21.39
C VAL A 111 -20.19 -24.09 -20.44
N TYR A 112 -20.01 -22.98 -19.70
CA TYR A 112 -21.04 -22.45 -18.81
C TYR A 112 -22.20 -21.80 -19.58
N ASP A 113 -21.89 -21.10 -20.65
CA ASP A 113 -22.90 -20.50 -21.54
C ASP A 113 -23.79 -21.59 -22.14
N ALA A 114 -23.19 -22.67 -22.66
CA ALA A 114 -23.91 -23.82 -23.21
C ALA A 114 -24.77 -24.55 -22.15
N MET A 115 -24.33 -24.57 -20.90
CA MET A 115 -25.12 -25.12 -19.80
C MET A 115 -26.33 -24.24 -19.46
N LEU A 116 -26.14 -22.91 -19.45
CA LEU A 116 -27.20 -21.93 -19.21
C LEU A 116 -28.27 -21.97 -20.31
N GLU A 117 -27.85 -22.05 -21.57
CA GLU A 117 -28.76 -22.19 -22.71
C GLU A 117 -29.57 -23.50 -22.69
N ARG A 118 -29.01 -24.57 -22.11
CA ARG A 118 -29.70 -25.86 -21.98
C ARG A 118 -30.68 -25.92 -20.81
N MET A 119 -30.62 -24.97 -19.89
CA MET A 119 -31.52 -24.85 -18.73
C MET A 119 -32.69 -23.86 -18.96
N ALA A 120 -32.67 -23.11 -20.05
CA ALA A 120 -33.74 -22.22 -20.51
C ALA A 120 -34.76 -22.96 -21.40
#